data_AF-A0A9P9J4R0-F1
#
_entry.id   AF-A0A9P9J4R0-F1
#
_cell.length_a   1.000
_cell.length_b   1.000
_cell.length_c   1.000
_cell.angle_alpha   90.00
_cell.angle_beta   90.00
_cell.angle_gamma   90.00
#
_symmetry.space_group_name_H-M   'P 1'
#
loop_
_entity.id
_entity.type
_entity.pdbx_description
1 polymer ?
#
loop_
_entity_poly.entity_id
_entity_poly.type
_entity_poly.pdbx_seq_one_letter_code
_entity_poly.pdbx_strand_id
1 'polypeptide(L)'
;MNSRRTSTLPGRSAQQRLSQASTMSPPAPRFHGAMKHGHPALYRGHPEPTILKPGPGPSRALPLRSVRPSEPGDGTTSSYFEHSNGKRINTDSVVTSALKKQYPELDLVVVPEYSDEGSQCNLLAFAGAGHATFTPIQDRGDLPSSLEWTVYLPPARRIDGNKGYLGEAVIFGKFLYQWEGEEFIIYLVDGRDGSESYPQLKNYYILTANVYKAEQLVLAVGSWASDLHNEVWVFDQGFFMKDQELWESAQKSTWDAVILDEDMKKSLINDHISFFESRETYAGLGVPWKRGIIYHGPPGNGKTISIKATMHMLADRTPSIPTVYVRSLESWMGPEFSLHIIFEKAREFAPCYLVFEDIDSLVTPMVRSYFLNEVDGLKENDGIFIIASTNHLELLDPGISKRPSRFDRKYYFPDPNVDQREAYCRFWQEKLKSNKDIEFPDKLCRAIAEITDKFSFAYIQEAFVATLLAIARRSKTKRTSGSSVGAWVLVSDDDSSAIASDEGDLDKLELWVEIKKQVKFLREGLEDENNA
;
A
#
# COMPACT_ATOMS: atom_id res chain seq x y z
N MET A 1 -71.79 0.81 33.35
CA MET A 1 -72.42 0.94 32.01
C MET A 1 -71.56 0.08 31.07
N ASN A 2 -72.07 -1.04 30.53
CA ASN A 2 -72.70 -1.18 29.20
C ASN A 2 -71.77 -0.75 28.03
N SER A 3 -71.53 -1.53 26.97
CA SER A 3 -72.06 -2.86 26.55
C SER A 3 -71.07 -3.59 25.62
N ARG A 4 -70.70 -4.87 25.85
CA ARG A 4 -71.33 -6.13 25.34
C ARG A 4 -71.50 -6.28 23.81
N ARG A 5 -70.73 -7.22 23.23
CA ARG A 5 -71.10 -8.37 22.33
C ARG A 5 -69.77 -9.14 22.01
N THR A 6 -69.55 -10.45 22.15
CA THR A 6 -70.25 -11.72 21.79
C THR A 6 -70.39 -11.94 20.27
N SER A 7 -70.00 -13.07 19.65
CA SER A 7 -69.30 -14.32 20.06
C SER A 7 -68.74 -15.03 18.78
N THR A 8 -68.26 -16.29 18.65
CA THR A 8 -68.37 -17.56 19.42
C THR A 8 -67.26 -18.58 19.02
N LEU A 9 -67.08 -19.65 19.81
CA LEU A 9 -66.38 -20.94 19.48
C LEU A 9 -67.44 -22.01 19.04
N PRO A 10 -67.20 -23.33 18.73
CA PRO A 10 -66.07 -24.22 19.14
C PRO A 10 -65.63 -25.44 18.24
N GLY A 11 -64.57 -26.15 18.67
CA GLY A 11 -64.35 -27.61 18.45
C GLY A 11 -63.66 -28.06 17.14
N ARG A 12 -63.16 -29.31 16.99
CA ARG A 12 -63.04 -30.45 17.94
C ARG A 12 -62.07 -31.55 17.37
N SER A 13 -61.37 -32.31 18.24
CA SER A 13 -60.79 -33.71 18.06
C SER A 13 -60.06 -34.11 16.75
N ALA A 14 -58.83 -34.66 16.75
CA ALA A 14 -58.44 -36.06 17.07
C ALA A 14 -59.21 -37.14 16.25
N GLN A 15 -58.64 -38.23 15.70
CA GLN A 15 -57.51 -39.13 16.06
C GLN A 15 -56.75 -39.62 14.78
N GLN A 16 -55.45 -39.88 14.77
CA GLN A 16 -54.70 -41.13 15.08
C GLN A 16 -54.99 -42.41 14.21
N ARG A 17 -53.92 -42.92 13.57
CA ARG A 17 -53.62 -44.31 13.06
C ARG A 17 -54.16 -44.82 11.70
N LEU A 18 -53.20 -45.15 10.82
CA LEU A 18 -52.97 -46.43 10.06
C LEU A 18 -54.14 -47.01 9.22
N SER A 19 -53.93 -47.53 8.00
CA SER A 19 -52.86 -48.44 7.58
C SER A 19 -52.76 -48.66 6.05
N GLN A 20 -51.64 -49.23 5.59
CA GLN A 20 -51.42 -49.88 4.27
C GLN A 20 -51.45 -48.99 3.00
N ALA A 21 -50.64 -49.22 1.95
CA ALA A 21 -49.48 -50.11 1.78
C ALA A 21 -48.62 -49.72 0.53
N SER A 22 -47.51 -50.43 0.36
CA SER A 22 -46.76 -50.66 -0.90
C SER A 22 -45.77 -49.61 -1.41
N THR A 23 -44.69 -50.13 -2.01
CA THR A 23 -43.48 -49.44 -2.46
C THR A 23 -43.56 -48.97 -3.91
N MET A 24 -43.18 -47.71 -4.19
CA MET A 24 -42.62 -47.31 -5.49
C MET A 24 -41.84 -45.99 -5.36
N SER A 25 -40.68 -45.89 -6.01
CA SER A 25 -39.83 -44.69 -5.98
C SER A 25 -40.33 -43.63 -6.99
N PRO A 26 -40.41 -42.33 -6.61
CA PRO A 26 -40.76 -41.27 -7.54
C PRO A 26 -39.59 -40.94 -8.51
N PRO A 27 -39.88 -40.49 -9.74
CA PRO A 27 -38.85 -40.17 -10.75
C PRO A 27 -38.18 -38.81 -10.49
N ALA A 28 -36.96 -38.65 -11.01
CA ALA A 28 -36.18 -37.42 -10.87
C ALA A 28 -36.81 -36.21 -11.60
N PRO A 29 -36.75 -35.00 -11.03
CA PRO A 29 -37.35 -33.80 -11.63
C PRO A 29 -36.58 -33.31 -12.85
N ARG A 30 -37.31 -32.98 -13.93
CA ARG A 30 -36.77 -32.23 -15.07
C ARG A 30 -36.90 -30.73 -14.79
N PHE A 31 -35.78 -30.01 -14.74
CA PHE A 31 -35.81 -28.55 -14.68
C PHE A 31 -36.12 -27.94 -16.06
N HIS A 32 -37.16 -27.12 -16.10
CA HIS A 32 -37.44 -26.14 -17.15
C HIS A 32 -37.85 -24.84 -16.47
N GLY A 33 -37.07 -23.77 -16.68
CA GLY A 33 -37.29 -22.48 -16.03
C GLY A 33 -36.06 -21.60 -16.22
N ALA A 34 -36.13 -20.66 -17.17
CA ALA A 34 -35.10 -19.68 -17.40
C ALA A 34 -35.57 -18.30 -16.91
N MET A 35 -34.68 -17.55 -16.26
CA MET A 35 -34.79 -16.09 -16.12
C MET A 35 -33.44 -15.44 -16.44
N LYS A 36 -33.47 -14.15 -16.78
CA LYS A 36 -32.39 -13.44 -17.47
C LYS A 36 -31.77 -12.35 -16.60
N HIS A 37 -30.47 -12.45 -16.33
CA HIS A 37 -29.55 -11.32 -16.16
C HIS A 37 -28.17 -11.76 -16.69
N GLY A 38 -27.31 -10.91 -17.24
CA GLY A 38 -27.51 -9.47 -17.47
C GLY A 38 -26.26 -8.68 -17.91
N HIS A 39 -25.12 -9.33 -18.19
CA HIS A 39 -23.85 -8.65 -18.49
C HIS A 39 -23.39 -8.83 -19.95
N PRO A 40 -22.85 -7.79 -20.61
CA PRO A 40 -22.26 -7.88 -21.94
C PRO A 40 -20.83 -8.44 -21.88
N ALA A 41 -20.54 -9.47 -22.68
CA ALA A 41 -19.18 -9.99 -22.82
C ALA A 41 -18.33 -9.07 -23.71
N LEU A 42 -17.18 -8.64 -23.21
CA LEU A 42 -16.20 -7.82 -23.93
C LEU A 42 -15.43 -8.63 -25.00
N TYR A 43 -16.06 -8.85 -26.15
CA TYR A 43 -15.32 -9.20 -27.37
C TYR A 43 -14.97 -7.94 -28.15
N ARG A 44 -13.67 -7.71 -28.37
CA ARG A 44 -13.22 -6.68 -29.33
C ARG A 44 -13.79 -7.01 -30.70
N GLY A 45 -14.45 -6.03 -31.33
CA GLY A 45 -14.90 -6.16 -32.71
C GLY A 45 -13.71 -6.27 -33.65
N HIS A 46 -13.40 -7.48 -34.10
CA HIS A 46 -12.70 -7.65 -35.36
C HIS A 46 -13.60 -7.12 -36.50
N PRO A 47 -13.03 -6.52 -37.56
CA PRO A 47 -13.81 -6.18 -38.75
C PRO A 47 -14.49 -7.42 -39.33
N GLU A 48 -15.56 -7.22 -40.09
CA GLU A 48 -16.55 -8.24 -40.49
C GLU A 48 -15.95 -9.64 -40.71
N PRO A 49 -16.56 -10.71 -40.14
CA PRO A 49 -16.01 -12.06 -40.18
C PRO A 49 -15.77 -12.46 -41.64
N THR A 50 -14.49 -12.50 -42.01
CA THR A 50 -14.09 -12.75 -43.39
C THR A 50 -14.51 -14.17 -43.76
N ILE A 51 -15.62 -14.29 -44.49
CA ILE A 51 -16.18 -15.58 -44.90
C ILE A 51 -15.15 -16.21 -45.84
N LEU A 52 -14.36 -17.13 -45.28
CA LEU A 52 -13.44 -17.99 -46.03
C LEU A 52 -14.27 -18.78 -47.04
N LYS A 53 -14.27 -18.32 -48.30
CA LYS A 53 -14.93 -19.02 -49.39
C LYS A 53 -14.35 -20.43 -49.45
N PRO A 54 -15.17 -21.49 -49.40
CA PRO A 54 -14.66 -22.86 -49.43
C PRO A 54 -13.88 -23.07 -50.72
N GLY A 55 -12.66 -23.59 -50.58
CA GLY A 55 -11.77 -23.83 -51.73
C GLY A 55 -12.40 -24.81 -52.73
N PRO A 56 -12.14 -24.67 -54.05
CA PRO A 56 -12.76 -25.50 -55.08
C PRO A 56 -12.17 -26.92 -55.10
N GLY A 57 -12.62 -27.75 -54.18
CA GLY A 57 -12.29 -29.17 -54.12
C GLY A 57 -13.39 -29.96 -53.39
N PRO A 58 -13.64 -31.23 -53.76
CA PRO A 58 -14.62 -32.07 -53.09
C PRO A 58 -14.12 -32.45 -51.69
N SER A 59 -14.45 -31.63 -50.70
CA SER A 59 -14.21 -31.97 -49.29
C SER A 59 -14.90 -33.29 -48.96
N ARG A 60 -14.10 -34.34 -48.74
CA ARG A 60 -14.59 -35.70 -48.47
C ARG A 60 -15.03 -35.86 -47.00
N ALA A 61 -15.75 -34.85 -46.50
CA ALA A 61 -16.32 -34.85 -45.17
C ALA A 61 -17.37 -35.96 -45.06
N LEU A 62 -17.07 -36.99 -44.26
CA LEU A 62 -18.05 -37.99 -43.88
C LEU A 62 -19.17 -37.27 -43.09
N PRO A 63 -20.46 -37.54 -43.38
CA PRO A 63 -21.54 -36.96 -42.59
C PRO A 63 -21.38 -37.43 -41.14
N LEU A 64 -21.47 -36.51 -40.17
CA LEU A 64 -21.14 -36.79 -38.77
C LEU A 64 -21.88 -38.00 -38.18
N ARG A 65 -23.09 -38.31 -38.69
CA ARG A 65 -23.88 -39.50 -38.31
C ARG A 65 -23.32 -40.85 -38.79
N SER A 66 -22.35 -40.88 -39.71
CA SER A 66 -21.66 -42.11 -40.14
C SER A 66 -20.27 -42.26 -39.51
N VAL A 67 -19.79 -41.27 -38.75
CA VAL A 67 -18.58 -41.41 -37.94
C VAL A 67 -18.92 -42.26 -36.73
N ARG A 68 -18.17 -43.34 -36.52
CA ARG A 68 -18.23 -44.18 -35.31
C ARG A 68 -16.84 -44.17 -34.67
N PRO A 69 -16.73 -44.26 -33.33
CA PRO A 69 -15.45 -44.54 -32.67
C PRO A 69 -14.81 -45.81 -33.24
N SER A 70 -13.48 -45.87 -33.24
CA SER A 70 -12.71 -47.04 -33.67
C SER A 70 -12.81 -48.22 -32.70
N GLU A 71 -13.18 -47.97 -31.45
CA GLU A 71 -13.23 -48.94 -30.36
C GLU A 71 -14.58 -48.92 -29.61
N PRO A 72 -14.91 -49.97 -28.82
CA PRO A 72 -16.16 -50.03 -28.05
C PRO A 72 -16.15 -49.13 -26.81
N GLY A 73 -16.26 -47.82 -27.02
CA GLY A 73 -16.27 -46.79 -25.98
C GLY A 73 -15.70 -45.49 -26.52
N ASP A 74 -16.01 -44.36 -25.88
CA ASP A 74 -15.30 -43.12 -26.16
C ASP A 74 -14.10 -43.00 -25.21
N GLY A 75 -12.91 -43.31 -25.74
CA GLY A 75 -11.64 -43.15 -25.01
C GLY A 75 -11.38 -41.72 -24.56
N THR A 76 -11.98 -40.72 -25.21
CA THR A 76 -11.90 -39.30 -24.80
C THR A 76 -12.68 -39.08 -23.50
N THR A 77 -13.93 -39.53 -23.46
CA THR A 77 -14.78 -39.54 -22.26
C THR A 77 -14.14 -40.36 -21.14
N SER A 78 -13.59 -41.54 -21.44
CA SER A 78 -12.88 -42.36 -20.44
C SER A 78 -11.67 -41.63 -19.87
N SER A 79 -10.79 -41.09 -20.73
CA SER A 79 -9.60 -40.32 -20.29
C SER A 79 -9.99 -39.08 -19.47
N TYR A 80 -11.07 -38.39 -19.86
CA TYR A 80 -11.59 -37.24 -19.14
C TYR A 80 -12.07 -37.63 -17.73
N PHE A 81 -12.84 -38.71 -17.60
CA PHE A 81 -13.32 -39.16 -16.28
C PHE A 81 -12.22 -39.82 -15.45
N GLU A 82 -11.27 -40.55 -16.03
CA GLU A 82 -10.10 -41.07 -15.30
C GLU A 82 -9.25 -39.94 -14.73
N HIS A 83 -8.96 -38.91 -15.54
CA HIS A 83 -8.28 -37.69 -15.09
C HIS A 83 -9.08 -36.95 -14.00
N SER A 84 -10.40 -36.80 -14.19
CA SER A 84 -11.27 -36.07 -13.26
C SER A 84 -11.63 -36.84 -11.98
N ASN A 85 -11.43 -38.16 -11.94
CA ASN A 85 -11.64 -39.01 -10.76
C ASN A 85 -10.42 -39.07 -9.83
N GLY A 86 -9.37 -38.29 -10.10
CA GLY A 86 -8.24 -38.13 -9.19
C GLY A 86 -8.70 -37.71 -7.80
N LYS A 87 -8.48 -38.57 -6.79
CA LYS A 87 -8.81 -38.27 -5.40
C LYS A 87 -7.97 -37.09 -4.92
N ARG A 88 -8.57 -35.90 -4.83
CA ARG A 88 -8.00 -34.79 -4.06
C ARG A 88 -7.85 -35.24 -2.62
N ILE A 89 -6.61 -35.31 -2.17
CA ILE A 89 -6.26 -35.38 -0.75
C ILE A 89 -6.35 -33.93 -0.23
N ASN A 90 -6.73 -33.76 1.03
CA ASN A 90 -6.63 -32.47 1.73
C ASN A 90 -5.57 -32.62 2.83
N THR A 91 -4.51 -31.82 2.73
CA THR A 91 -3.36 -31.86 3.62
C THR A 91 -3.77 -31.68 5.08
N ASP A 92 -4.67 -30.75 5.40
CA ASP A 92 -5.14 -30.57 6.78
C ASP A 92 -5.75 -31.84 7.37
N SER A 93 -6.60 -32.54 6.62
CA SER A 93 -7.21 -33.80 7.07
C SER A 93 -6.15 -34.89 7.31
N VAL A 94 -5.10 -34.94 6.48
CA VAL A 94 -4.00 -35.91 6.64
C VAL A 94 -3.11 -35.56 7.82
N VAL A 95 -2.66 -34.31 7.92
CA VAL A 95 -1.79 -33.81 9.00
C VAL A 95 -2.52 -33.89 10.34
N THR A 96 -3.75 -33.40 10.43
CA THR A 96 -4.58 -33.47 11.66
C THR A 96 -4.77 -34.92 12.12
N SER A 97 -5.07 -35.83 11.20
CA SER A 97 -5.23 -37.26 11.52
C SER A 97 -3.91 -37.92 11.96
N ALA A 98 -2.80 -37.58 11.32
CA ALA A 98 -1.48 -38.07 11.70
C ALA A 98 -1.05 -37.55 13.08
N LEU A 99 -1.20 -36.25 13.35
CA LEU A 99 -0.83 -35.63 14.62
C LEU A 99 -1.70 -36.13 15.78
N LYS A 100 -3.03 -36.18 15.64
CA LYS A 100 -3.90 -36.76 16.70
C LYS A 100 -3.69 -38.27 16.91
N LYS A 101 -3.16 -39.00 15.93
CA LYS A 101 -2.73 -40.40 16.11
C LYS A 101 -1.37 -40.50 16.83
N GLN A 102 -0.46 -39.56 16.60
CA GLN A 102 0.88 -39.54 17.19
C GLN A 102 0.87 -39.01 18.63
N TYR A 103 0.00 -38.03 18.94
CA TYR A 103 -0.14 -37.38 20.24
C TYR A 103 -1.62 -37.44 20.71
N PRO A 104 -2.14 -38.63 21.07
CA PRO A 104 -3.56 -38.80 21.39
C PRO A 104 -4.00 -38.04 22.65
N GLU A 105 -3.09 -37.82 23.59
CA GLU A 105 -3.31 -37.09 24.85
C GLU A 105 -3.20 -35.56 24.72
N LEU A 106 -2.84 -35.04 23.54
CA LEU A 106 -2.74 -33.59 23.29
C LEU A 106 -3.90 -33.10 22.42
N ASP A 107 -4.37 -31.89 22.70
CA ASP A 107 -5.26 -31.16 21.81
C ASP A 107 -4.51 -30.42 20.72
N LEU A 108 -5.23 -30.14 19.64
CA LEU A 108 -4.67 -29.67 18.37
C LEU A 108 -5.51 -28.49 17.88
N VAL A 109 -4.89 -27.32 17.82
CA VAL A 109 -5.44 -26.11 17.20
C VAL A 109 -4.75 -25.91 15.85
N VAL A 110 -5.52 -25.67 14.78
CA VAL A 110 -4.98 -25.40 13.44
C VAL A 110 -5.23 -23.94 13.10
N VAL A 111 -4.17 -23.23 12.71
CA VAL A 111 -4.14 -21.78 12.59
C VAL A 111 -3.43 -21.40 11.28
N PRO A 112 -4.12 -20.86 10.28
CA PRO A 112 -3.48 -20.34 9.08
C PRO A 112 -2.49 -19.20 9.38
N GLU A 113 -1.37 -19.14 8.67
CA GLU A 113 -0.41 -18.02 8.77
C GLU A 113 -1.00 -16.70 8.24
N TYR A 114 -1.91 -16.83 7.26
CA TYR A 114 -2.71 -15.76 6.65
C TYR A 114 -4.15 -16.26 6.46
N SER A 115 -5.15 -15.37 6.45
CA SER A 115 -6.52 -15.70 6.06
C SER A 115 -7.10 -14.71 5.06
N ASP A 116 -8.11 -15.15 4.30
CA ASP A 116 -8.80 -14.32 3.30
C ASP A 116 -9.61 -13.17 3.95
N GLU A 117 -9.83 -13.25 5.26
CA GLU A 117 -10.40 -12.19 6.11
C GLU A 117 -9.32 -11.18 6.60
N GLY A 118 -8.08 -11.31 6.14
CA GLY A 118 -6.97 -10.40 6.42
C GLY A 118 -6.21 -10.67 7.74
N SER A 119 -6.55 -11.74 8.46
CA SER A 119 -5.86 -12.11 9.69
C SER A 119 -4.45 -12.63 9.40
N GLN A 120 -3.48 -12.24 10.23
CA GLN A 120 -2.09 -12.70 10.15
C GLN A 120 -1.71 -13.36 11.48
N CYS A 121 -1.20 -14.59 11.42
CA CYS A 121 -0.78 -15.32 12.62
C CYS A 121 0.57 -15.99 12.42
N ASN A 122 1.63 -15.17 12.39
CA ASN A 122 2.99 -15.65 12.16
C ASN A 122 3.74 -15.89 13.48
N LEU A 123 3.63 -17.12 14.00
CA LEU A 123 4.24 -17.51 15.27
C LEU A 123 5.78 -17.43 15.22
N LEU A 124 6.40 -17.73 14.07
CA LEU A 124 7.86 -17.64 13.93
C LEU A 124 8.35 -16.19 13.98
N ALA A 125 7.62 -15.24 13.39
CA ALA A 125 7.94 -13.82 13.45
C ALA A 125 7.75 -13.26 14.88
N PHE A 126 6.67 -13.63 15.57
CA PHE A 126 6.41 -13.23 16.96
C PHE A 126 7.52 -13.73 17.92
N ALA A 127 7.99 -14.97 17.73
CA ALA A 127 9.13 -15.49 18.48
C ALA A 127 10.46 -14.83 18.05
N GLY A 128 10.66 -14.56 16.75
CA GLY A 128 11.83 -13.84 16.23
C GLY A 128 11.95 -12.40 16.75
N ALA A 129 10.82 -11.76 17.05
CA ALA A 129 10.75 -10.46 17.74
C ALA A 129 11.01 -10.54 19.25
N GLY A 130 11.21 -11.74 19.81
CA GLY A 130 11.56 -11.97 21.21
C GLY A 130 10.39 -12.13 22.18
N HIS A 131 9.14 -12.20 21.69
CA HIS A 131 7.97 -12.41 22.54
C HIS A 131 7.77 -13.88 22.98
N ALA A 132 8.41 -14.82 22.28
CA ALA A 132 8.40 -16.25 22.54
C ALA A 132 9.73 -16.87 22.08
N THR A 133 9.98 -18.15 22.38
CA THR A 133 11.13 -18.88 21.80
C THR A 133 10.67 -20.09 21.01
N PHE A 134 11.25 -20.30 19.82
CA PHE A 134 11.06 -21.50 19.00
C PHE A 134 12.38 -22.26 18.90
N THR A 135 12.34 -23.59 19.04
CA THR A 135 13.51 -24.48 18.89
C THR A 135 13.16 -25.63 17.96
N PRO A 136 13.86 -25.84 16.83
CA PRO A 136 13.62 -26.96 15.94
C PRO A 136 13.76 -28.33 16.64
N ILE A 137 12.76 -29.20 16.48
CA ILE A 137 12.78 -30.57 17.01
C ILE A 137 13.32 -31.50 15.93
N GLN A 138 14.47 -32.11 16.19
CA GLN A 138 15.04 -33.13 15.31
C GLN A 138 14.40 -34.50 15.56
N ASP A 139 13.87 -35.10 14.49
CA ASP A 139 13.35 -36.47 14.47
C ASP A 139 14.45 -37.46 14.06
N ARG A 140 14.37 -38.70 14.59
CA ARG A 140 15.41 -39.75 14.42
C ARG A 140 15.06 -40.79 13.35
N GLY A 141 14.39 -40.37 12.28
CA GLY A 141 13.95 -41.24 11.18
C GLY A 141 14.79 -41.10 9.91
N ASP A 142 14.44 -41.86 8.87
CA ASP A 142 15.09 -41.82 7.55
C ASP A 142 14.69 -40.60 6.69
N LEU A 143 13.81 -39.74 7.20
CA LEU A 143 13.33 -38.51 6.57
C LEU A 143 13.89 -37.28 7.31
N PRO A 144 14.14 -36.15 6.60
CA PRO A 144 14.61 -34.92 7.23
C PRO A 144 13.56 -34.35 8.19
N SER A 145 14.01 -33.73 9.29
CA SER A 145 13.12 -33.18 10.32
C SER A 145 12.41 -31.88 9.90
N SER A 146 12.90 -31.23 8.85
CA SER A 146 12.30 -30.06 8.22
C SER A 146 12.52 -30.08 6.70
N LEU A 147 11.79 -29.24 5.98
CA LEU A 147 11.99 -28.92 4.58
C LEU A 147 12.00 -27.40 4.46
N GLU A 148 13.12 -26.86 3.98
CA GLU A 148 13.38 -25.42 3.92
C GLU A 148 13.98 -25.06 2.56
N TRP A 149 13.74 -23.84 2.08
CA TRP A 149 14.49 -23.26 0.97
C TRP A 149 15.41 -22.15 1.49
N THR A 150 16.70 -22.26 1.22
CA THR A 150 17.62 -21.13 1.36
C THR A 150 17.26 -20.08 0.30
N VAL A 151 16.65 -18.98 0.73
CA VAL A 151 16.23 -17.87 -0.14
C VAL A 151 17.28 -16.77 -0.14
N TYR A 152 17.59 -16.25 -1.32
CA TYR A 152 18.44 -15.07 -1.46
C TYR A 152 17.57 -13.81 -1.38
N LEU A 153 17.82 -12.98 -0.36
CA LEU A 153 17.13 -11.72 -0.14
C LEU A 153 18.06 -10.57 -0.59
N PRO A 154 17.76 -9.89 -1.71
CA PRO A 154 18.59 -8.81 -2.21
C PRO A 154 18.60 -7.62 -1.23
N PRO A 155 19.68 -6.83 -1.20
CA PRO A 155 19.72 -5.64 -0.36
C PRO A 155 18.81 -4.56 -0.96
N ALA A 156 18.07 -3.85 -0.12
CA ALA A 156 17.19 -2.74 -0.54
C ALA A 156 17.95 -1.67 -1.34
N ARG A 157 19.24 -1.47 -1.03
CA ARG A 157 20.14 -0.55 -1.76
C ARG A 157 21.47 -1.25 -2.07
N ARG A 158 21.94 -1.11 -3.31
CA ARG A 158 23.14 -1.79 -3.83
C ARG A 158 24.44 -0.95 -3.73
N ILE A 159 24.34 0.27 -3.21
CA ILE A 159 25.41 1.29 -3.27
C ILE A 159 26.64 0.87 -2.46
N ASP A 160 26.42 0.29 -1.28
CA ASP A 160 27.48 0.04 -0.29
C ASP A 160 28.22 -1.30 -0.47
N GLY A 161 28.11 -1.92 -1.65
CA GLY A 161 28.65 -3.25 -1.92
C GLY A 161 27.99 -4.38 -1.13
N ASN A 162 26.90 -4.08 -0.41
CA ASN A 162 26.07 -5.06 0.29
C ASN A 162 25.63 -6.16 -0.70
N LYS A 163 25.82 -7.42 -0.30
CA LYS A 163 25.52 -8.59 -1.13
C LYS A 163 24.12 -9.15 -0.90
N GLY A 164 23.29 -8.51 -0.09
CA GLY A 164 22.07 -9.13 0.42
C GLY A 164 22.38 -10.16 1.50
N TYR A 165 21.37 -10.92 1.88
CA TYR A 165 21.43 -11.92 2.93
C TYR A 165 20.74 -13.22 2.48
N LEU A 166 21.14 -14.34 3.08
CA LEU A 166 20.42 -15.59 2.95
C LEU A 166 19.41 -15.69 4.10
N GLY A 167 18.17 -16.03 3.75
CA GLY A 167 17.14 -16.43 4.71
C GLY A 167 16.72 -17.88 4.47
N GLU A 168 15.91 -18.43 5.37
CA GLU A 168 15.37 -19.78 5.27
C GLU A 168 13.85 -19.71 5.23
N ALA A 169 13.26 -20.11 4.10
CA ALA A 169 11.82 -20.21 3.94
C ALA A 169 11.39 -21.63 4.33
N VAL A 170 10.88 -21.78 5.56
CA VAL A 170 10.33 -23.05 6.06
C VAL A 170 9.10 -23.45 5.24
N ILE A 171 9.09 -24.69 4.75
CA ILE A 171 8.00 -25.34 4.00
C ILE A 171 7.38 -26.45 4.85
N PHE A 172 8.21 -27.21 5.57
CA PHE A 172 7.79 -28.08 6.65
C PHE A 172 8.74 -27.90 7.82
N GLY A 173 8.23 -27.73 9.03
CA GLY A 173 9.06 -27.57 10.22
C GLY A 173 8.32 -28.00 11.47
N LYS A 174 9.08 -28.44 12.48
CA LYS A 174 8.57 -28.91 13.76
C LYS A 174 9.36 -28.24 14.88
N PHE A 175 8.67 -27.60 15.81
CA PHE A 175 9.28 -26.73 16.80
C PHE A 175 8.72 -27.02 18.20
N LEU A 176 9.61 -26.97 19.20
CA LEU A 176 9.21 -26.73 20.58
C LEU A 176 9.09 -25.22 20.72
N TYR A 177 7.90 -24.76 21.10
CA TYR A 177 7.58 -23.35 21.22
C TYR A 177 7.24 -23.04 22.67
N GLN A 178 7.88 -22.03 23.25
CA GLN A 178 7.67 -21.64 24.64
C GLN A 178 7.17 -20.19 24.71
N TRP A 179 6.05 -19.98 25.42
CA TRP A 179 5.44 -18.67 25.60
C TRP A 179 4.72 -18.59 26.96
N GLU A 180 4.94 -17.51 27.72
CA GLU A 180 4.44 -17.34 29.10
C GLU A 180 4.71 -18.53 30.06
N GLY A 181 5.73 -19.34 29.79
CA GLY A 181 6.06 -20.54 30.58
C GLY A 181 5.26 -21.80 30.22
N GLU A 182 4.38 -21.74 29.23
CA GLU A 182 3.72 -22.90 28.61
C GLU A 182 4.57 -23.43 27.44
N GLU A 183 4.50 -24.74 27.20
CA GLU A 183 5.17 -25.41 26.07
C GLU A 183 4.17 -25.96 25.06
N PHE A 184 4.45 -25.75 23.76
CA PHE A 184 3.65 -26.24 22.64
C PHE A 184 4.54 -27.00 21.65
N ILE A 185 4.02 -28.06 21.04
CA ILE A 185 4.68 -28.70 19.88
C ILE A 185 3.99 -28.15 18.63
N ILE A 186 4.70 -27.34 17.85
CA ILE A 186 4.13 -26.64 16.70
C ILE A 186 4.72 -27.20 15.42
N TYR A 187 3.86 -27.65 14.50
CA TYR A 187 4.25 -27.97 13.13
C TYR A 187 3.82 -26.83 12.20
N LEU A 188 4.71 -26.38 11.31
CA LEU A 188 4.40 -25.53 10.17
C LEU A 188 4.38 -26.41 8.92
N VAL A 189 3.32 -26.33 8.11
CA VAL A 189 3.21 -27.10 6.85
C VAL A 189 2.72 -26.22 5.70
N ASP A 190 3.45 -26.23 4.58
CA ASP A 190 3.07 -25.65 3.28
C ASP A 190 2.12 -26.62 2.53
N GLY A 191 0.82 -26.39 2.60
CA GLY A 191 -0.23 -27.25 2.08
C GLY A 191 -0.86 -26.68 0.80
N ARG A 192 -0.38 -27.09 -0.38
CA ARG A 192 -0.79 -26.53 -1.69
C ARG A 192 -2.13 -27.04 -2.23
N ASP A 193 -3.05 -27.40 -1.35
CA ASP A 193 -4.32 -28.06 -1.67
C ASP A 193 -5.50 -27.09 -1.69
N GLY A 194 -5.80 -26.51 -2.86
CA GLY A 194 -6.90 -25.54 -2.97
C GLY A 194 -7.74 -25.60 -4.24
N SER A 195 -8.85 -24.88 -4.22
CA SER A 195 -9.77 -24.65 -5.36
C SER A 195 -9.58 -23.30 -6.04
N GLU A 196 -8.71 -22.44 -5.49
CA GLU A 196 -8.56 -21.04 -5.90
C GLU A 196 -7.23 -20.76 -6.59
N SER A 197 -7.09 -19.58 -7.20
CA SER A 197 -5.89 -19.16 -7.93
C SER A 197 -4.67 -18.96 -7.02
N TYR A 198 -4.89 -18.63 -5.75
CA TYR A 198 -3.86 -18.34 -4.74
C TYR A 198 -4.29 -18.96 -3.39
N PRO A 199 -4.25 -20.29 -3.25
CA PRO A 199 -4.76 -20.96 -2.06
C PRO A 199 -3.89 -20.66 -0.83
N GLN A 200 -4.49 -20.72 0.36
CA GLN A 200 -3.78 -20.54 1.63
C GLN A 200 -2.63 -21.54 1.74
N LEU A 201 -1.40 -21.01 1.70
CA LEU A 201 -0.22 -21.85 1.53
C LEU A 201 0.25 -22.52 2.82
N LYS A 202 0.07 -21.91 4.00
CA LYS A 202 0.75 -22.35 5.23
C LYS A 202 -0.14 -22.34 6.47
N ASN A 203 -0.16 -23.48 7.17
CA ASN A 203 -0.88 -23.67 8.42
C ASN A 203 0.08 -24.05 9.56
N TYR A 204 -0.15 -23.46 10.74
CA TYR A 204 0.43 -23.85 12.01
C TYR A 204 -0.50 -24.85 12.72
N TYR A 205 0.05 -25.99 13.13
CA TYR A 205 -0.64 -27.04 13.86
C TYR A 205 -0.07 -27.07 15.28
N ILE A 206 -0.79 -26.45 16.22
CA ILE A 206 -0.36 -26.23 17.60
C ILE A 206 -0.88 -27.39 18.46
N LEU A 207 0.01 -28.27 18.91
CA LEU A 207 -0.30 -29.31 19.88
C LEU A 207 -0.07 -28.79 21.30
N THR A 208 -1.06 -28.99 22.17
CA THR A 208 -1.12 -28.44 23.53
C THR A 208 -1.78 -29.38 24.52
N ALA A 209 -1.41 -29.30 25.79
CA ALA A 209 -2.18 -29.89 26.91
C ALA A 209 -3.24 -28.92 27.48
N ASN A 210 -3.26 -27.67 26.99
CA ASN A 210 -4.08 -26.57 27.47
C ASN A 210 -4.57 -25.72 26.29
N VAL A 211 -5.79 -25.98 25.81
CA VAL A 211 -6.39 -25.28 24.65
C VAL A 211 -6.52 -23.79 24.91
N TYR A 212 -6.96 -23.38 26.10
CA TYR A 212 -7.11 -21.97 26.46
C TYR A 212 -5.80 -21.19 26.33
N LYS A 213 -4.67 -21.77 26.73
CA LYS A 213 -3.35 -21.13 26.54
C LYS A 213 -2.89 -21.07 25.08
N ALA A 214 -3.29 -22.02 24.24
CA ALA A 214 -3.09 -21.92 22.79
C ALA A 214 -3.97 -20.82 22.17
N GLU A 215 -5.21 -20.67 22.61
CA GLU A 215 -6.09 -19.56 22.19
C GLU A 215 -5.52 -18.20 22.61
N GLN A 216 -5.00 -18.06 23.83
CA GLN A 216 -4.34 -16.83 24.26
C GLN A 216 -3.06 -16.54 23.46
N LEU A 217 -2.27 -17.57 23.11
CA LEU A 217 -1.10 -17.41 22.22
C LEU A 217 -1.53 -16.88 20.83
N VAL A 218 -2.57 -17.46 20.23
CA VAL A 218 -3.08 -17.03 18.91
C VAL A 218 -3.61 -15.60 18.96
N LEU A 219 -4.31 -15.21 20.03
CA LEU A 219 -4.76 -13.83 20.23
C LEU A 219 -3.59 -12.85 20.40
N ALA A 220 -2.55 -13.21 21.15
CA ALA A 220 -1.36 -12.38 21.34
C ALA A 220 -0.56 -12.21 20.05
N VAL A 221 -0.34 -13.30 19.31
CA VAL A 221 0.34 -13.30 18.01
C VAL A 221 -0.46 -12.49 16.97
N GLY A 222 -1.77 -12.68 16.91
CA GLY A 222 -2.66 -11.97 15.99
C GLY A 222 -2.76 -10.47 16.28
N SER A 223 -2.86 -10.07 17.55
CA SER A 223 -2.84 -8.65 17.95
C SER A 223 -1.51 -8.00 17.52
N TRP A 224 -0.38 -8.63 17.88
CA TRP A 224 0.95 -8.14 17.52
C TRP A 224 1.16 -8.09 16.00
N ALA A 225 0.62 -9.05 15.25
CA ALA A 225 0.73 -9.06 13.79
C ALA A 225 -0.10 -7.95 13.13
N SER A 226 -1.21 -7.53 13.73
CA SER A 226 -2.00 -6.37 13.30
C SER A 226 -1.35 -5.04 13.66
N ASP A 227 -0.71 -4.93 14.84
CA ASP A 227 -0.02 -3.71 15.30
C ASP A 227 1.11 -3.26 14.36
N LEU A 228 1.40 -1.94 14.31
CA LEU A 228 2.47 -1.36 13.48
C LEU A 228 3.76 -1.17 14.30
N HIS A 229 4.86 -1.79 13.87
CA HIS A 229 6.14 -1.83 14.60
C HIS A 229 7.19 -0.93 13.95
N ASN A 230 6.98 0.39 14.05
CA ASN A 230 7.74 1.41 13.29
C ASN A 230 7.50 1.32 11.77
N GLU A 231 6.22 1.22 11.41
CA GLU A 231 5.74 0.96 10.05
C GLU A 231 4.57 1.90 9.70
N VAL A 232 4.23 2.00 8.41
CA VAL A 232 3.02 2.66 7.91
C VAL A 232 2.22 1.65 7.08
N TRP A 233 0.90 1.61 7.21
CA TRP A 233 0.06 0.82 6.30
C TRP A 233 0.02 1.50 4.93
N VAL A 234 0.56 0.86 3.90
CA VAL A 234 0.49 1.31 2.51
C VAL A 234 -0.49 0.44 1.75
N PHE A 235 -1.41 1.07 1.02
CA PHE A 235 -2.24 0.40 0.02
C PHE A 235 -1.67 0.60 -1.37
N ASP A 236 -1.38 -0.49 -2.08
CA ASP A 236 -0.96 -0.48 -3.49
C ASP A 236 -1.42 -1.75 -4.24
N GLN A 237 -1.71 -1.60 -5.52
CA GLN A 237 -2.12 -2.66 -6.47
C GLN A 237 -3.22 -3.65 -5.99
N GLY A 238 -4.03 -3.27 -5.01
CA GLY A 238 -5.10 -4.09 -4.43
C GLY A 238 -4.81 -4.70 -3.06
N PHE A 239 -3.64 -4.46 -2.47
CA PHE A 239 -3.20 -5.09 -1.23
C PHE A 239 -2.70 -4.08 -0.21
N PHE A 240 -2.80 -4.45 1.08
CA PHE A 240 -2.16 -3.74 2.17
C PHE A 240 -0.80 -4.35 2.50
N MET A 241 0.20 -3.50 2.67
CA MET A 241 1.55 -3.85 3.10
C MET A 241 2.00 -2.91 4.22
N LYS A 242 2.88 -3.38 5.10
CA LYS A 242 3.57 -2.52 6.06
C LYS A 242 4.85 -1.98 5.42
N ASP A 243 5.02 -0.65 5.40
CA ASP A 243 6.14 0.03 4.75
C ASP A 243 7.02 0.74 5.78
N GLN A 244 8.14 0.09 6.14
CA GLN A 244 9.15 0.64 7.04
C GLN A 244 10.01 1.73 6.38
N GLU A 245 10.23 1.69 5.05
CA GLU A 245 11.03 2.73 4.35
C GLU A 245 10.25 4.05 4.27
N LEU A 246 8.93 3.99 4.09
CA LEU A 246 8.04 5.15 4.20
C LEU A 246 7.99 5.70 5.64
N TRP A 247 7.89 4.83 6.65
CA TRP A 247 7.97 5.25 8.06
C TRP A 247 9.31 5.96 8.33
N GLU A 248 10.43 5.34 7.99
CA GLU A 248 11.77 5.93 8.10
C GLU A 248 11.90 7.25 7.33
N SER A 249 11.24 7.38 6.18
CA SER A 249 11.20 8.62 5.41
C SER A 249 10.37 9.71 6.09
N ALA A 250 9.35 9.36 6.86
CA ALA A 250 8.56 10.29 7.65
C ALA A 250 9.32 10.77 8.88
N GLN A 251 9.97 9.87 9.63
CA GLN A 251 10.80 10.22 10.80
C GLN A 251 11.96 11.18 10.47
N LYS A 252 12.40 11.22 9.21
CA LYS A 252 13.43 12.16 8.72
C LYS A 252 12.88 13.55 8.34
N SER A 253 11.56 13.76 8.47
CA SER A 253 10.86 15.03 8.20
C SER A 253 10.25 15.57 9.50
N THR A 254 10.78 16.66 10.04
CA THR A 254 10.17 17.40 11.16
C THR A 254 9.53 18.70 10.67
N TRP A 255 8.58 19.26 11.43
CA TRP A 255 8.02 20.58 11.12
C TRP A 255 9.04 21.73 11.18
N ASP A 256 10.16 21.54 11.89
CA ASP A 256 11.30 22.47 11.90
C ASP A 256 12.03 22.48 10.55
N ALA A 257 12.13 21.32 9.88
CA ALA A 257 12.74 21.20 8.55
C ALA A 257 11.82 21.65 7.41
N VAL A 258 10.52 21.86 7.68
CA VAL A 258 9.53 22.35 6.72
C VAL A 258 9.57 23.88 6.65
N ILE A 259 10.05 24.41 5.53
CA ILE A 259 10.05 25.86 5.26
C ILE A 259 8.72 26.24 4.61
N LEU A 260 7.91 27.01 5.34
CA LEU A 260 6.61 27.55 4.93
C LEU A 260 6.45 28.96 5.52
N ASP A 261 5.30 29.59 5.28
CA ASP A 261 4.86 30.69 6.13
C ASP A 261 4.61 30.20 7.56
N GLU A 262 4.98 31.00 8.56
CA GLU A 262 4.96 30.56 9.96
C GLU A 262 3.55 30.51 10.56
N ASP A 263 2.62 31.36 10.11
CA ASP A 263 1.23 31.30 10.59
C ASP A 263 0.45 30.20 9.86
N MET A 264 0.76 29.95 8.59
CA MET A 264 0.35 28.74 7.87
C MET A 264 0.84 27.48 8.58
N LYS A 265 2.12 27.38 8.95
CA LYS A 265 2.71 26.24 9.67
C LYS A 265 1.99 26.00 11.02
N LYS A 266 1.82 27.04 11.84
CA LYS A 266 1.09 26.93 13.12
C LYS A 266 -0.35 26.46 12.93
N SER A 267 -1.03 27.00 11.91
CA SER A 267 -2.41 26.64 11.57
C SER A 267 -2.52 25.17 11.13
N LEU A 268 -1.60 24.70 10.28
CA LEU A 268 -1.49 23.30 9.86
C LEU A 268 -1.28 22.35 11.05
N ILE A 269 -0.28 22.61 11.90
CA ILE A 269 0.03 21.81 13.09
C ILE A 269 -1.20 21.73 14.01
N ASN A 270 -1.77 22.90 14.35
CA ASN A 270 -2.91 22.99 15.24
C ASN A 270 -4.16 22.28 14.70
N ASP A 271 -4.42 22.31 13.39
CA ASP A 271 -5.59 21.65 12.79
C ASP A 271 -5.58 20.12 12.90
N HIS A 272 -4.39 19.51 12.91
CA HIS A 272 -4.22 18.08 13.10
C HIS A 272 -4.27 17.72 14.58
N ILE A 273 -3.47 18.40 15.42
CA ILE A 273 -3.41 18.16 16.88
C ILE A 273 -4.79 18.34 17.51
N SER A 274 -5.45 19.49 17.26
CA SER A 274 -6.77 19.79 17.83
C SER A 274 -7.86 18.81 17.38
N PHE A 275 -7.76 18.21 16.18
CA PHE A 275 -8.74 17.20 15.76
C PHE A 275 -8.67 15.94 16.63
N PHE A 276 -7.47 15.39 16.80
CA PHE A 276 -7.28 14.16 17.57
C PHE A 276 -7.52 14.35 19.07
N GLU A 277 -7.41 15.59 19.57
CA GLU A 277 -7.68 15.96 20.96
C GLU A 277 -9.13 16.41 21.23
N SER A 278 -9.98 16.51 20.20
CA SER A 278 -11.36 17.00 20.34
C SER A 278 -12.44 15.91 20.41
N ARG A 279 -12.10 14.62 20.57
CA ARG A 279 -13.07 13.51 20.52
C ARG A 279 -14.31 13.74 21.39
N GLU A 280 -14.10 14.11 22.65
CA GLU A 280 -15.16 14.34 23.64
C GLU A 280 -15.99 15.59 23.28
N THR A 281 -15.39 16.57 22.61
CA THR A 281 -16.08 17.77 22.10
C THR A 281 -16.98 17.44 20.92
N TYR A 282 -16.51 16.63 19.96
CA TYR A 282 -17.33 16.14 18.84
C TYR A 282 -18.52 15.30 19.35
N ALA A 283 -18.24 14.36 20.28
CA ALA A 283 -19.27 13.54 20.91
C ALA A 283 -20.30 14.37 21.71
N GLY A 284 -19.84 15.33 22.52
CA GLY A 284 -20.70 16.24 23.30
C GLY A 284 -21.55 17.19 22.46
N LEU A 285 -21.14 17.47 21.22
CA LEU A 285 -21.90 18.25 20.24
C LEU A 285 -22.79 17.39 19.32
N GLY A 286 -22.68 16.06 19.39
CA GLY A 286 -23.45 15.14 18.54
C GLY A 286 -23.11 15.21 17.06
N VAL A 287 -21.86 15.52 16.70
CA VAL A 287 -21.38 15.64 15.31
C VAL A 287 -20.30 14.59 15.01
N PRO A 288 -20.26 14.00 13.79
CA PRO A 288 -19.28 12.96 13.45
C PRO A 288 -17.84 13.44 13.61
N TRP A 289 -17.02 12.64 14.30
CA TRP A 289 -15.61 12.93 14.58
C TRP A 289 -14.72 12.62 13.36
N LYS A 290 -14.99 13.28 12.24
CA LYS A 290 -14.19 13.20 11.00
C LYS A 290 -13.75 14.58 10.53
N ARG A 291 -12.62 14.66 9.81
CA ARG A 291 -12.10 15.91 9.22
C ARG A 291 -11.40 15.61 7.91
N GLY A 292 -11.57 16.47 6.91
CA GLY A 292 -10.82 16.41 5.65
C GLY A 292 -10.12 17.73 5.34
N ILE A 293 -8.86 17.67 4.94
CA ILE A 293 -8.05 18.82 4.49
C ILE A 293 -7.41 18.52 3.12
N ILE A 294 -7.29 19.53 2.26
CA ILE A 294 -6.53 19.45 0.99
C ILE A 294 -5.33 20.40 1.03
N TYR A 295 -4.14 19.91 0.71
CA TYR A 295 -2.97 20.68 0.36
C TYR A 295 -2.92 20.85 -1.17
N HIS A 296 -2.94 22.08 -1.69
CA HIS A 296 -2.94 22.33 -3.12
C HIS A 296 -1.97 23.44 -3.54
N GLY A 297 -1.59 23.46 -4.81
CA GLY A 297 -0.68 24.47 -5.37
C GLY A 297 0.45 23.84 -6.19
N PRO A 298 1.37 24.65 -6.75
CA PRO A 298 2.43 24.17 -7.64
C PRO A 298 3.27 22.99 -7.10
N PRO A 299 3.83 22.15 -8.00
CA PRO A 299 4.68 21.03 -7.62
C PRO A 299 6.00 21.49 -6.99
N GLY A 300 6.58 20.66 -6.12
CA GLY A 300 7.85 20.96 -5.44
C GLY A 300 7.76 21.88 -4.22
N ASN A 301 6.65 22.56 -3.97
CA ASN A 301 6.48 23.50 -2.85
C ASN A 301 5.97 22.87 -1.55
N GLY A 302 6.59 21.76 -1.13
CA GLY A 302 6.50 21.30 0.27
C GLY A 302 5.26 20.52 0.71
N LYS A 303 4.28 20.22 -0.16
CA LYS A 303 3.07 19.44 0.19
C LYS A 303 3.40 18.09 0.86
N THR A 304 4.12 17.21 0.15
CA THR A 304 4.53 15.86 0.59
C THR A 304 5.38 15.85 1.86
N ILE A 305 6.34 16.78 2.00
CA ILE A 305 7.15 16.87 3.24
C ILE A 305 6.32 17.36 4.43
N SER A 306 5.29 18.18 4.21
CA SER A 306 4.35 18.58 5.26
C SER A 306 3.45 17.41 5.70
N ILE A 307 3.04 16.54 4.77
CA ILE A 307 2.35 15.28 5.09
C ILE A 307 3.27 14.38 5.91
N LYS A 308 4.52 14.17 5.49
CA LYS A 308 5.51 13.36 6.23
C LYS A 308 5.88 13.92 7.60
N ALA A 309 6.01 15.24 7.74
CA ALA A 309 6.18 15.90 9.03
C ALA A 309 4.94 15.75 9.94
N THR A 310 3.75 15.69 9.36
CA THR A 310 2.52 15.34 10.10
C THR A 310 2.54 13.89 10.55
N MET A 311 2.91 12.94 9.68
CA MET A 311 3.02 11.50 10.03
C MET A 311 3.98 11.27 11.20
N HIS A 312 5.15 11.91 11.20
CA HIS A 312 6.13 11.88 12.29
C HIS A 312 5.54 12.47 13.58
N MET A 313 5.03 13.71 13.53
CA MET A 313 4.38 14.40 14.65
C MET A 313 3.20 13.60 15.25
N LEU A 314 2.52 12.78 14.44
CA LEU A 314 1.41 11.93 14.86
C LEU A 314 1.86 10.57 15.42
N ALA A 315 2.95 10.00 14.90
CA ALA A 315 3.59 8.80 15.44
C ALA A 315 4.21 9.05 16.83
N ASP A 316 4.82 10.22 17.04
CA ASP A 316 5.45 10.63 18.32
C ASP A 316 4.46 10.92 19.46
N ARG A 317 3.15 10.90 19.20
CA ARG A 317 2.12 11.11 20.22
C ARG A 317 2.03 9.92 21.18
N THR A 318 1.43 10.15 22.33
CA THR A 318 1.05 9.07 23.28
C THR A 318 -0.44 9.22 23.64
N PRO A 319 -1.33 8.31 23.17
CA PRO A 319 -1.06 7.24 22.21
C PRO A 319 -0.65 7.78 20.82
N SER A 320 0.12 6.99 20.09
CA SER A 320 0.53 7.26 18.70
C SER A 320 -0.66 7.12 17.76
N ILE A 321 -0.74 7.99 16.75
CA ILE A 321 -1.82 7.96 15.75
C ILE A 321 -1.30 7.23 14.49
N PRO A 322 -1.83 6.05 14.13
CA PRO A 322 -1.40 5.32 12.94
C PRO A 322 -1.71 6.07 11.64
N THR A 323 -0.89 5.82 10.61
CA THR A 323 -1.11 6.32 9.25
C THR A 323 -1.49 5.18 8.31
N VAL A 324 -2.52 5.42 7.49
CA VAL A 324 -2.87 4.64 6.31
C VAL A 324 -2.58 5.50 5.07
N TYR A 325 -1.69 5.04 4.19
CA TYR A 325 -1.20 5.78 3.03
C TYR A 325 -1.61 5.09 1.74
N VAL A 326 -2.31 5.81 0.85
CA VAL A 326 -2.79 5.29 -0.44
C VAL A 326 -1.80 5.65 -1.54
N ARG A 327 -1.22 4.64 -2.19
CA ARG A 327 -0.27 4.81 -3.31
C ARG A 327 -0.93 4.66 -4.68
N SER A 328 -1.93 3.78 -4.78
CA SER A 328 -2.75 3.58 -5.99
C SER A 328 -4.16 3.13 -5.60
N LEU A 329 -5.13 3.32 -6.49
CA LEU A 329 -6.45 2.67 -6.39
C LEU A 329 -6.55 1.43 -7.30
N GLU A 330 -5.60 1.21 -8.20
CA GLU A 330 -5.63 0.07 -9.12
C GLU A 330 -5.63 -1.26 -8.34
N SER A 331 -6.45 -2.20 -8.78
CA SER A 331 -6.49 -3.56 -8.21
C SER A 331 -7.14 -4.53 -9.19
N TRP A 332 -6.91 -5.83 -8.96
CA TRP A 332 -7.61 -6.90 -9.68
C TRP A 332 -9.11 -6.99 -9.35
N MET A 333 -9.57 -6.33 -8.28
CA MET A 333 -10.98 -6.26 -7.85
C MET A 333 -11.72 -5.03 -8.38
N GLY A 334 -10.99 -4.06 -8.94
CA GLY A 334 -11.50 -2.77 -9.39
C GLY A 334 -11.32 -1.65 -8.33
N PRO A 335 -11.01 -0.41 -8.76
CA PRO A 335 -10.73 0.70 -7.86
C PRO A 335 -11.90 1.12 -6.96
N GLU A 336 -13.14 0.77 -7.36
CA GLU A 336 -14.34 0.93 -6.54
C GLU A 336 -14.28 0.10 -5.25
N PHE A 337 -13.77 -1.14 -5.34
CA PHE A 337 -13.58 -2.02 -4.18
C PHE A 337 -12.33 -1.64 -3.39
N SER A 338 -11.26 -1.24 -4.07
CA SER A 338 -10.05 -0.68 -3.43
C SER A 338 -10.40 0.45 -2.45
N LEU A 339 -11.27 1.38 -2.85
CA LEU A 339 -11.75 2.46 -1.99
C LEU A 339 -12.51 1.96 -0.75
N HIS A 340 -13.29 0.89 -0.86
CA HIS A 340 -13.99 0.31 0.28
C HIS A 340 -13.00 -0.21 1.32
N ILE A 341 -12.07 -1.09 0.92
CA ILE A 341 -11.10 -1.70 1.82
C ILE A 341 -10.09 -0.69 2.40
N ILE A 342 -9.76 0.39 1.67
CA ILE A 342 -8.97 1.51 2.20
C ILE A 342 -9.70 2.16 3.40
N PHE A 343 -10.97 2.49 3.24
CA PHE A 343 -11.74 3.13 4.31
C PHE A 343 -12.09 2.16 5.44
N GLU A 344 -12.22 0.86 5.19
CA GLU A 344 -12.35 -0.14 6.27
C GLU A 344 -11.06 -0.28 7.09
N LYS A 345 -9.87 -0.31 6.47
CA LYS A 345 -8.60 -0.28 7.21
C LYS A 345 -8.44 1.02 8.03
N ALA A 346 -8.88 2.16 7.50
CA ALA A 346 -8.87 3.43 8.22
C ALA A 346 -9.87 3.49 9.40
N ARG A 347 -10.96 2.70 9.36
CA ARG A 347 -11.90 2.52 10.49
C ARG A 347 -11.35 1.56 11.54
N GLU A 348 -10.71 0.47 11.11
CA GLU A 348 -10.02 -0.50 11.98
C GLU A 348 -8.91 0.17 12.81
N PHE A 349 -8.16 1.08 12.20
CA PHE A 349 -7.08 1.84 12.84
C PHE A 349 -7.52 3.20 13.41
N ALA A 350 -8.81 3.44 13.62
CA ALA A 350 -9.29 4.71 14.16
C ALA A 350 -8.89 4.91 15.65
N PRO A 351 -8.34 6.08 16.05
CA PRO A 351 -8.13 7.29 15.24
C PRO A 351 -6.96 7.18 14.25
N CYS A 352 -7.20 7.54 13.00
CA CYS A 352 -6.32 7.27 11.86
C CYS A 352 -6.01 8.54 11.06
N TYR A 353 -4.77 8.67 10.58
CA TYR A 353 -4.37 9.63 9.54
C TYR A 353 -4.40 8.93 8.17
N LEU A 354 -5.40 9.24 7.35
CA LEU A 354 -5.61 8.65 6.02
C LEU A 354 -5.08 9.60 4.93
N VAL A 355 -4.07 9.16 4.19
CA VAL A 355 -3.32 9.97 3.21
C VAL A 355 -3.64 9.59 1.78
N PHE A 356 -4.04 10.56 0.96
CA PHE A 356 -4.16 10.46 -0.50
C PHE A 356 -3.25 11.52 -1.17
N GLU A 357 -2.04 11.15 -1.59
CA GLU A 357 -1.20 12.08 -2.37
C GLU A 357 -1.59 12.10 -3.86
N ASP A 358 -1.45 13.26 -4.49
CA ASP A 358 -1.85 13.56 -5.88
C ASP A 358 -3.25 13.01 -6.23
N ILE A 359 -4.25 13.38 -5.42
CA ILE A 359 -5.62 12.87 -5.45
C ILE A 359 -6.35 13.09 -6.79
N ASP A 360 -5.90 14.06 -7.60
CA ASP A 360 -6.35 14.30 -8.98
C ASP A 360 -5.97 13.16 -9.95
N SER A 361 -4.89 12.42 -9.66
CA SER A 361 -4.53 11.19 -10.39
C SER A 361 -5.33 9.97 -9.90
N LEU A 362 -5.58 9.87 -8.59
CA LEU A 362 -6.28 8.74 -7.97
C LEU A 362 -7.79 8.78 -8.25
N VAL A 363 -8.46 9.90 -7.98
CA VAL A 363 -9.93 9.99 -7.96
C VAL A 363 -10.48 10.41 -9.33
N THR A 364 -10.30 9.52 -10.31
CA THR A 364 -10.82 9.70 -11.68
C THR A 364 -12.34 9.87 -11.72
N PRO A 365 -12.92 10.47 -12.79
CA PRO A 365 -14.37 10.73 -12.88
C PRO A 365 -15.28 9.51 -12.75
N MET A 366 -14.74 8.30 -12.97
CA MET A 366 -15.40 7.00 -12.84
C MET A 366 -15.53 6.56 -11.38
N VAL A 367 -14.44 6.66 -10.61
CA VAL A 367 -14.36 6.17 -9.21
C VAL A 367 -14.85 7.20 -8.20
N ARG A 368 -14.86 8.48 -8.60
CA ARG A 368 -15.33 9.66 -7.84
C ARG A 368 -16.60 9.42 -7.01
N SER A 369 -17.63 8.76 -7.55
CA SER A 369 -18.88 8.52 -6.80
C SER A 369 -18.68 7.61 -5.59
N TYR A 370 -17.82 6.59 -5.72
CA TYR A 370 -17.48 5.67 -4.65
C TYR A 370 -16.61 6.37 -3.59
N PHE A 371 -15.60 7.14 -4.02
CA PHE A 371 -14.79 7.95 -3.11
C PHE A 371 -15.64 8.93 -2.30
N LEU A 372 -16.58 9.63 -2.95
CA LEU A 372 -17.48 10.56 -2.28
C LEU A 372 -18.47 9.89 -1.31
N ASN A 373 -18.90 8.65 -1.59
CA ASN A 373 -19.74 7.87 -0.67
C ASN A 373 -18.97 7.42 0.58
N GLU A 374 -17.72 6.98 0.41
CA GLU A 374 -16.85 6.61 1.55
C GLU A 374 -16.47 7.84 2.40
N VAL A 375 -16.17 8.99 1.78
CA VAL A 375 -15.88 10.25 2.51
C VAL A 375 -17.11 10.82 3.24
N ASP A 376 -18.31 10.74 2.65
CA ASP A 376 -19.54 11.15 3.33
C ASP A 376 -19.86 10.22 4.52
N GLY A 377 -19.60 8.91 4.37
CA GLY A 377 -19.72 7.91 5.44
C GLY A 377 -21.11 7.29 5.53
N LEU A 378 -21.37 6.26 4.72
CA LEU A 378 -22.51 5.34 4.94
C LEU A 378 -22.27 4.38 6.14
N LYS A 379 -21.02 4.26 6.57
CA LYS A 379 -20.58 3.72 7.86
C LYS A 379 -19.94 4.87 8.65
N GLU A 380 -19.88 4.75 9.98
CA GLU A 380 -19.24 5.75 10.84
C GLU A 380 -17.74 5.88 10.51
N ASN A 381 -17.29 7.11 10.28
CA ASN A 381 -15.89 7.47 9.95
C ASN A 381 -15.22 8.20 11.13
N ASP A 382 -15.68 7.94 12.35
CA ASP A 382 -15.21 8.62 13.55
C ASP A 382 -13.74 8.27 13.84
N GLY A 383 -12.96 9.29 14.21
CA GLY A 383 -11.51 9.21 14.40
C GLY A 383 -10.69 9.36 13.12
N ILE A 384 -11.32 9.42 11.94
CA ILE A 384 -10.58 9.50 10.66
C ILE A 384 -10.30 10.97 10.29
N PHE A 385 -9.02 11.30 10.21
CA PHE A 385 -8.52 12.52 9.56
C PHE A 385 -8.07 12.15 8.14
N ILE A 386 -8.69 12.76 7.13
CA ILE A 386 -8.32 12.58 5.72
C ILE A 386 -7.46 13.77 5.29
N ILE A 387 -6.21 13.50 4.87
CA ILE A 387 -5.39 14.47 4.15
C ILE A 387 -5.34 14.09 2.67
N ALA A 388 -5.43 15.10 1.81
CA ALA A 388 -5.19 14.94 0.38
C ALA A 388 -4.17 15.97 -0.13
N SER A 389 -3.27 15.58 -1.04
CA SER A 389 -2.46 16.53 -1.81
C SER A 389 -2.92 16.58 -3.28
N THR A 390 -2.74 17.73 -3.94
CA THR A 390 -3.02 17.90 -5.37
C THR A 390 -2.14 19.00 -5.96
N ASN A 391 -1.81 18.90 -7.24
CA ASN A 391 -1.25 20.02 -8.00
C ASN A 391 -2.35 20.88 -8.66
N HIS A 392 -3.53 20.28 -8.89
CA HIS A 392 -4.60 20.79 -9.74
C HIS A 392 -5.97 20.79 -9.04
N LEU A 393 -6.19 21.72 -8.10
CA LEU A 393 -7.46 21.85 -7.37
C LEU A 393 -8.66 22.10 -8.31
N GLU A 394 -8.42 22.69 -9.46
CA GLU A 394 -9.38 22.96 -10.54
C GLU A 394 -9.86 21.71 -11.28
N LEU A 395 -9.07 20.63 -11.30
CA LEU A 395 -9.46 19.33 -11.86
C LEU A 395 -10.30 18.50 -10.86
N LEU A 396 -10.23 18.82 -9.56
CA LEU A 396 -11.00 18.13 -8.53
C LEU A 396 -12.48 18.52 -8.57
N ASP A 397 -13.33 17.49 -8.62
CA ASP A 397 -14.79 17.60 -8.64
C ASP A 397 -15.33 18.61 -7.60
N PRO A 398 -16.32 19.46 -7.93
CA PRO A 398 -16.90 20.42 -6.99
C PRO A 398 -17.42 19.80 -5.68
N GLY A 399 -17.82 18.54 -5.69
CA GLY A 399 -18.19 17.77 -4.52
C GLY A 399 -17.00 17.42 -3.59
N ILE A 400 -15.77 17.43 -4.10
CA ILE A 400 -14.52 17.32 -3.31
C ILE A 400 -14.02 18.74 -2.96
N SER A 401 -13.85 19.60 -3.97
CA SER A 401 -13.17 20.89 -3.82
C SER A 401 -14.03 21.98 -3.15
N LYS A 402 -15.37 21.93 -3.25
CA LYS A 402 -16.26 23.04 -2.82
C LYS A 402 -17.32 22.67 -1.77
N ARG A 403 -17.64 21.40 -1.53
CA ARG A 403 -18.68 21.00 -0.55
C ARG A 403 -18.10 20.91 0.88
N PRO A 404 -18.68 21.62 1.88
CA PRO A 404 -18.37 21.39 3.30
C PRO A 404 -18.78 19.99 3.78
N SER A 405 -18.34 19.59 4.98
CA SER A 405 -18.44 18.26 5.61
C SER A 405 -17.66 17.11 4.94
N ARG A 406 -16.85 17.43 3.92
CA ARG A 406 -15.95 16.50 3.21
C ARG A 406 -14.51 16.95 3.36
N PHE A 407 -14.17 18.05 2.70
CA PHE A 407 -12.87 18.72 2.81
C PHE A 407 -13.12 20.16 3.25
N ASP A 408 -13.11 20.38 4.55
CA ASP A 408 -13.55 21.63 5.17
C ASP A 408 -12.52 22.75 5.07
N ARG A 409 -11.24 22.39 4.94
CA ARG A 409 -10.13 23.33 4.78
C ARG A 409 -9.30 23.00 3.55
N LYS A 410 -8.75 24.06 2.94
CA LYS A 410 -7.74 23.98 1.90
C LYS A 410 -6.58 24.87 2.29
N TYR A 411 -5.37 24.33 2.18
CA TYR A 411 -4.13 25.08 2.36
C TYR A 411 -3.45 25.21 0.99
N TYR A 412 -3.23 26.45 0.57
CA TYR A 412 -2.50 26.76 -0.66
C TYR A 412 -1.01 26.84 -0.36
N PHE A 413 -0.21 26.10 -1.12
CA PHE A 413 1.24 26.07 -1.08
C PHE A 413 1.77 26.83 -2.31
N PRO A 414 2.00 28.15 -2.21
CA PRO A 414 2.54 28.96 -3.30
C PRO A 414 4.01 28.64 -3.58
N ASP A 415 4.54 29.21 -4.65
CA ASP A 415 5.99 29.33 -4.83
C ASP A 415 6.62 30.21 -3.74
N PRO A 416 7.84 29.91 -3.28
CA PRO A 416 8.44 30.55 -2.13
C PRO A 416 8.80 32.02 -2.37
N ASN A 417 8.47 32.86 -1.38
CA ASN A 417 8.91 34.25 -1.35
C ASN A 417 10.44 34.35 -1.12
N VAL A 418 11.03 35.53 -1.32
CA VAL A 418 12.49 35.71 -1.25
C VAL A 418 13.10 35.28 0.09
N ASP A 419 12.40 35.48 1.21
CA ASP A 419 12.91 35.14 2.55
C ASP A 419 12.83 33.62 2.82
N GLN A 420 11.80 32.95 2.28
CA GLN A 420 11.68 31.48 2.25
C GLN A 420 12.76 30.86 1.35
N ARG A 421 13.07 31.47 0.20
CA ARG A 421 14.18 31.05 -0.68
C ARG A 421 15.54 31.26 0.01
N GLU A 422 15.71 32.33 0.77
CA GLU A 422 16.92 32.55 1.59
C GLU A 422 17.05 31.50 2.70
N ALA A 423 15.96 31.20 3.42
CA ALA A 423 15.95 30.12 4.42
C ALA A 423 16.32 28.76 3.80
N TYR A 424 15.84 28.46 2.59
CA TYR A 424 16.21 27.25 1.86
C TYR A 424 17.69 27.26 1.42
N CYS A 425 18.25 28.41 1.08
CA CYS A 425 19.69 28.56 0.85
C CYS A 425 20.51 28.35 2.12
N ARG A 426 20.03 28.80 3.28
CA ARG A 426 20.67 28.56 4.60
C ARG A 426 20.62 27.09 5.01
N PHE A 427 19.56 26.36 4.67
CA PHE A 427 19.54 24.88 4.80
C PHE A 427 20.64 24.23 3.95
N TRP A 428 20.84 24.67 2.71
CA TRP A 428 21.96 24.19 1.88
C TRP A 428 23.33 24.63 2.41
N GLN A 429 23.44 25.81 3.03
CA GLN A 429 24.65 26.29 3.67
C GLN A 429 25.08 25.37 4.83
N GLU A 430 24.18 25.05 5.76
CA GLU A 430 24.47 24.14 6.89
C GLU A 430 24.80 22.72 6.39
N LYS A 431 24.07 22.23 5.38
CA LYS A 431 24.32 20.93 4.72
C LYS A 431 25.69 20.84 4.04
N LEU A 432 26.25 21.97 3.59
CA LEU A 432 27.56 22.05 2.91
C LEU A 432 28.72 22.49 3.83
N LYS A 433 28.42 22.95 5.05
CA LYS A 433 29.37 23.49 6.06
C LYS A 433 30.56 22.58 6.41
N SER A 434 30.42 21.26 6.22
CA SER A 434 31.50 20.28 6.44
C SER A 434 32.44 20.14 5.23
N ASN A 435 32.05 20.64 4.05
CA ASN A 435 32.81 20.55 2.81
C ASN A 435 33.79 21.72 2.66
N LYS A 436 35.07 21.44 2.91
CA LYS A 436 36.16 22.43 2.84
C LYS A 436 36.50 22.90 1.43
N ASP A 437 35.99 22.23 0.39
CA ASP A 437 36.25 22.58 -1.01
C ASP A 437 35.25 23.63 -1.56
N ILE A 438 34.26 24.07 -0.75
CA ILE A 438 33.19 24.98 -1.20
C ILE A 438 32.98 26.11 -0.19
N GLU A 439 33.24 27.34 -0.63
CA GLU A 439 32.98 28.56 0.16
C GLU A 439 31.53 29.03 -0.02
N PHE A 440 30.77 29.11 1.07
CA PHE A 440 29.36 29.52 1.08
C PHE A 440 29.08 30.52 2.23
N PRO A 441 29.39 31.82 2.04
CA PRO A 441 29.17 32.86 3.05
C PRO A 441 27.71 33.32 3.06
N ASP A 442 27.20 33.81 4.20
CA ASP A 442 25.81 34.23 4.40
C ASP A 442 25.27 35.19 3.33
N LYS A 443 26.08 36.14 2.86
CA LYS A 443 25.72 37.08 1.78
C LYS A 443 25.27 36.39 0.49
N LEU A 444 25.77 35.17 0.24
CA LEU A 444 25.42 34.37 -0.93
C LEU A 444 24.03 33.73 -0.80
N CYS A 445 23.52 33.49 0.41
CA CYS A 445 22.16 32.96 0.61
C CYS A 445 21.10 33.95 0.08
N ARG A 446 21.29 35.25 0.34
CA ARG A 446 20.41 36.31 -0.18
C ARG A 446 20.53 36.44 -1.70
N ALA A 447 21.77 36.52 -2.21
CA ALA A 447 22.02 36.69 -3.63
C ALA A 447 21.45 35.53 -4.48
N ILE A 448 21.52 34.28 -3.98
CA ILE A 448 20.88 33.12 -4.63
C ILE A 448 19.35 33.27 -4.58
N ALA A 449 18.78 33.61 -3.43
CA ALA A 449 17.33 33.77 -3.26
C ALA A 449 16.71 34.85 -4.18
N GLU A 450 17.47 35.88 -4.52
CA GLU A 450 17.06 36.95 -5.42
C GLU A 450 17.11 36.53 -6.90
N ILE A 451 18.15 35.81 -7.35
CA ILE A 451 18.20 35.31 -8.75
C ILE A 451 17.25 34.12 -9.02
N THR A 452 16.84 33.37 -7.99
CA THR A 452 15.89 32.25 -8.10
C THR A 452 14.42 32.70 -8.04
N ASP A 453 14.08 33.90 -8.51
CA ASP A 453 12.68 34.35 -8.47
C ASP A 453 11.74 33.47 -9.32
N LYS A 454 10.56 33.18 -8.76
CA LYS A 454 9.55 32.22 -9.23
C LYS A 454 10.00 30.74 -9.29
N PHE A 455 11.15 30.37 -8.71
CA PHE A 455 11.52 28.95 -8.61
C PHE A 455 10.84 28.30 -7.39
N SER A 456 10.22 27.14 -7.60
CA SER A 456 9.81 26.26 -6.50
C SER A 456 11.03 25.70 -5.76
N PHE A 457 10.85 25.21 -4.53
CA PHE A 457 11.97 24.60 -3.79
C PHE A 457 12.64 23.44 -4.54
N ALA A 458 11.91 22.73 -5.41
CA ALA A 458 12.47 21.69 -6.28
C ALA A 458 13.39 22.24 -7.37
N TYR A 459 13.05 23.39 -7.98
CA TYR A 459 13.95 24.05 -8.94
C TYR A 459 15.19 24.63 -8.27
N ILE A 460 15.07 25.15 -7.04
CA ILE A 460 16.23 25.62 -6.26
C ILE A 460 17.11 24.43 -5.85
N GLN A 461 16.51 23.29 -5.47
CA GLN A 461 17.22 22.04 -5.22
C GLN A 461 18.05 21.61 -6.43
N GLU A 462 17.46 21.58 -7.63
CA GLU A 462 18.18 21.19 -8.84
C GLU A 462 19.30 22.19 -9.19
N ALA A 463 19.07 23.50 -9.03
CA ALA A 463 20.11 24.51 -9.21
C ALA A 463 21.34 24.26 -8.30
N PHE A 464 21.13 23.89 -7.02
CA PHE A 464 22.22 23.47 -6.13
C PHE A 464 22.85 22.14 -6.58
N VAL A 465 22.07 21.11 -6.90
CA VAL A 465 22.59 19.78 -7.29
C VAL A 465 23.43 19.85 -8.58
N ALA A 466 22.92 20.48 -9.63
CA ALA A 466 23.64 20.70 -10.88
C ALA A 466 24.95 21.47 -10.66
N THR A 467 24.91 22.52 -9.84
CA THR A 467 26.09 23.33 -9.48
C THR A 467 27.16 22.50 -8.78
N LEU A 468 26.78 21.77 -7.73
CA LEU A 468 27.71 20.93 -6.96
C LEU A 468 28.35 19.84 -7.83
N LEU A 469 27.57 19.24 -8.74
CA LEU A 469 28.08 18.25 -9.70
C LEU A 469 29.02 18.87 -10.74
N ALA A 470 28.76 20.10 -11.21
CA ALA A 470 29.64 20.82 -12.12
C ALA A 470 31.00 21.16 -11.46
N ILE A 471 30.99 21.65 -10.23
CA ILE A 471 32.19 21.94 -9.43
C ILE A 471 32.98 20.64 -9.18
N ALA A 472 32.32 19.58 -8.73
CA ALA A 472 32.96 18.28 -8.48
C ALA A 472 33.60 17.67 -9.74
N ARG A 473 32.98 17.85 -10.92
CA ARG A 473 33.56 17.45 -12.22
C ARG A 473 34.85 18.25 -12.51
N ARG A 474 34.83 19.58 -12.36
CA ARG A 474 36.03 20.43 -12.59
C ARG A 474 37.16 20.12 -11.60
N SER A 475 36.85 19.89 -10.33
CA SER A 475 37.84 19.49 -9.32
C SER A 475 38.53 18.17 -9.70
N LYS A 476 37.78 17.16 -10.17
CA LYS A 476 38.36 15.92 -10.70
C LYS A 476 39.26 16.17 -11.92
N THR A 477 38.83 17.00 -12.88
CA THR A 477 39.66 17.33 -14.06
C THR A 477 40.94 18.08 -13.69
N LYS A 478 40.91 19.05 -12.75
CA LYS A 478 42.10 19.72 -12.21
C LYS A 478 43.07 18.72 -11.54
N ARG A 479 42.53 17.69 -10.87
CA ARG A 479 43.33 16.65 -10.20
C ARG A 479 43.91 15.59 -11.15
N THR A 480 43.31 15.35 -12.32
CA THR A 480 43.87 14.44 -13.33
C THR A 480 44.83 15.14 -14.29
N SER A 481 44.57 16.39 -14.68
CA SER A 481 45.50 17.18 -15.53
C SER A 481 46.81 17.52 -14.83
N GLY A 482 46.86 17.49 -13.49
CA GLY A 482 48.11 17.53 -12.72
C GLY A 482 49.11 16.40 -13.03
N SER A 483 48.74 15.40 -13.84
CA SER A 483 49.61 14.32 -14.32
C SER A 483 49.96 14.39 -15.82
N SER A 484 49.51 15.40 -16.57
CA SER A 484 49.82 15.52 -18.01
C SER A 484 49.90 16.98 -18.49
N VAL A 485 51.02 17.32 -19.12
CA VAL A 485 51.32 18.70 -19.55
C VAL A 485 50.60 19.04 -20.87
N GLY A 486 49.79 20.11 -20.82
CA GLY A 486 49.66 21.07 -21.92
C GLY A 486 48.53 20.87 -22.94
N ALA A 487 47.56 21.79 -22.93
CA ALA A 487 46.92 22.37 -24.12
C ALA A 487 46.22 23.69 -23.72
N TRP A 488 46.19 24.68 -24.61
CA TRP A 488 45.51 25.97 -24.41
C TRP A 488 44.23 26.04 -25.25
N VAL A 489 43.20 26.71 -24.72
CA VAL A 489 42.29 27.55 -25.53
C VAL A 489 41.98 28.81 -24.71
N LEU A 490 42.19 29.98 -25.31
CA LEU A 490 41.65 31.25 -24.85
C LEU A 490 40.35 31.53 -25.61
N VAL A 491 39.34 32.08 -24.92
CA VAL A 491 38.19 32.75 -25.55
C VAL A 491 38.11 34.13 -24.91
N SER A 492 37.83 35.14 -25.73
CA SER A 492 37.99 36.56 -25.40
C SER A 492 36.89 37.11 -24.50
N ASP A 493 37.27 38.12 -23.71
CA ASP A 493 36.34 39.07 -23.11
C ASP A 493 35.58 39.86 -24.21
N ASP A 494 34.38 40.34 -23.87
CA ASP A 494 33.74 41.47 -24.53
C ASP A 494 32.99 42.31 -23.48
N ASP A 495 32.95 43.62 -23.66
CA ASP A 495 32.71 44.61 -22.58
C ASP A 495 31.27 45.14 -22.56
N SER A 496 30.70 45.31 -21.35
CA SER A 496 29.48 46.10 -21.15
C SER A 496 29.34 46.68 -19.73
N SER A 497 30.02 47.80 -19.50
CA SER A 497 29.58 48.93 -18.65
C SER A 497 29.13 48.63 -17.20
N ALA A 498 29.97 49.00 -16.23
CA ALA A 498 29.69 48.80 -14.81
C ALA A 498 28.54 49.66 -14.23
N ILE A 499 27.73 49.04 -13.37
CA ILE A 499 27.09 49.69 -12.22
C ILE A 499 27.83 49.20 -10.97
N ALA A 500 28.34 50.11 -10.15
CA ALA A 500 29.16 49.75 -8.99
C ALA A 500 28.30 49.45 -7.74
N SER A 501 28.22 48.17 -7.38
CA SER A 501 27.66 47.63 -6.13
C SER A 501 28.53 46.49 -5.60
N ASP A 502 28.18 45.90 -4.44
CA ASP A 502 28.99 44.87 -3.74
C ASP A 502 29.16 43.52 -4.48
N GLU A 503 28.60 43.35 -5.70
CA GLU A 503 28.68 42.09 -6.47
C GLU A 503 30.12 41.67 -6.80
N GLY A 504 31.04 42.63 -6.97
CA GLY A 504 32.44 42.37 -7.38
C GLY A 504 33.28 41.54 -6.40
N ASP A 505 32.76 41.23 -5.21
CA ASP A 505 33.36 40.27 -4.28
C ASP A 505 32.67 38.90 -4.28
N LEU A 506 31.43 38.79 -4.77
CA LEU A 506 30.73 37.52 -4.95
C LEU A 506 31.26 36.75 -6.18
N ASP A 507 31.61 37.44 -7.27
CA ASP A 507 32.09 36.83 -8.52
C ASP A 507 33.45 36.12 -8.44
N LYS A 508 34.07 36.11 -7.25
CA LYS A 508 35.25 35.30 -6.93
C LYS A 508 34.89 33.89 -6.45
N LEU A 509 33.65 33.68 -5.98
CA LEU A 509 33.18 32.43 -5.38
C LEU A 509 32.78 31.44 -6.49
N GLU A 510 33.46 30.28 -6.59
CA GLU A 510 33.16 29.26 -7.63
C GLU A 510 31.70 28.77 -7.54
N LEU A 511 31.11 28.76 -6.34
CA LEU A 511 29.69 28.46 -6.10
C LEU A 511 28.74 29.49 -6.73
N TRP A 512 29.02 30.79 -6.60
CA TRP A 512 28.18 31.88 -7.15
C TRP A 512 28.25 31.92 -8.68
N VAL A 513 29.47 31.90 -9.21
CA VAL A 513 29.72 31.95 -10.66
C VAL A 513 29.08 30.77 -11.37
N GLU A 514 28.98 29.61 -10.73
CA GLU A 514 28.35 28.43 -11.33
C GLU A 514 26.84 28.38 -11.10
N ILE A 515 26.32 28.71 -9.92
CA ILE A 515 24.86 28.70 -9.69
C ILE A 515 24.12 29.73 -10.53
N LYS A 516 24.73 30.90 -10.81
CA LYS A 516 24.18 31.87 -11.79
C LYS A 516 23.92 31.24 -13.17
N LYS A 517 24.78 30.33 -13.63
CA LYS A 517 24.63 29.64 -14.92
C LYS A 517 23.54 28.58 -14.86
N GLN A 518 23.49 27.77 -13.79
CA GLN A 518 22.47 26.72 -13.65
C GLN A 518 21.07 27.33 -13.47
N VAL A 519 20.95 28.42 -12.70
CA VAL A 519 19.69 29.19 -12.57
C VAL A 519 19.26 29.80 -13.90
N LYS A 520 20.18 30.35 -14.70
CA LYS A 520 19.85 30.82 -16.05
C LYS A 520 19.32 29.69 -16.93
N PHE A 521 20.02 28.56 -17.01
CA PHE A 521 19.62 27.41 -17.84
C PHE A 521 18.25 26.84 -17.42
N LEU A 522 17.99 26.70 -16.11
CA LEU A 522 16.69 26.26 -15.59
C LEU A 522 15.56 27.27 -15.87
N ARG A 523 15.87 28.58 -15.92
CA ARG A 523 14.90 29.62 -16.26
C ARG A 523 14.56 29.61 -17.75
N GLU A 524 15.54 29.40 -18.63
CA GLU A 524 15.32 29.24 -20.08
C GLU A 524 14.38 28.04 -20.35
N GLY A 525 14.61 26.89 -19.71
CA GLY A 525 13.71 25.73 -19.82
C GLY A 525 12.30 25.95 -19.27
N LEU A 526 12.16 26.68 -18.16
CA LEU A 526 10.86 27.09 -17.62
C LEU A 526 10.09 28.02 -18.56
N GLU A 527 10.78 28.92 -19.27
CA GLU A 527 10.16 29.82 -20.23
C GLU A 527 9.73 29.07 -21.50
N ASP A 528 10.47 28.04 -21.94
CA ASP A 528 10.02 27.13 -23.01
C ASP A 528 8.77 26.31 -22.58
N GLU A 529 8.76 25.72 -21.38
CA GLU A 529 7.61 24.94 -20.87
C GLU A 529 6.32 25.76 -20.72
N ASN A 530 6.41 27.05 -20.37
CA ASN A 530 5.25 27.93 -20.24
C ASN A 530 4.72 28.48 -21.59
N ASN A 531 5.43 28.21 -22.70
CA ASN A 531 5.04 28.64 -24.05
C ASN A 531 4.55 27.48 -24.95
N ALA A 532 4.42 26.26 -24.40
CA ALA A 532 4.06 25.02 -25.12
C ALA A 532 2.59 24.59 -24.92
#